data_AF-A0A535RT11-F1
#
_entry.id   AF-A0A535RT11-F1
#
_cell.length_a   1.000
_cell.length_b   1.000
_cell.length_c   1.000
_cell.angle_alpha   90.00
_cell.angle_beta   90.00
_cell.angle_gamma   90.00
#
_symmetry.space_group_name_H-M   'P 1'
#
loop_
_entity.id
_entity.type
_entity.pdbx_description
1 polymer ?
#
loop_
_entity_poly.entity_id
_entity_poly.type
_entity_poly.pdbx_seq_one_letter_code
_entity_poly.pdbx_strand_id
1 'polypeptide(L)'
;MSSQPVTFFVRRLYRSNQEAMLSSVADVDDESLRWRPARTNSIAFNLWHCARWADQLASILGEATAQLSSRFGSRPEIWHAERLAERWGFPSERLGHVETGMGMDEDLSAQLPLLDLRRATWLKSEEEIGQVLGWILTYARHDARHLGMIEALKGARGMRGTATA
;
A
#
# COMPACT_ATOMS: atom_id res chain seq x y z
N MET A 1 13.90 29.10 -5.51
CA MET A 1 12.94 28.53 -6.48
C MET A 1 11.96 27.67 -5.70
N SER A 2 10.66 27.94 -5.80
CA SER A 2 9.63 27.21 -5.02
C SER A 2 9.64 25.72 -5.37
N SER A 3 9.85 24.88 -4.36
CA SER A 3 9.85 23.41 -4.40
C SER A 3 8.44 22.80 -4.34
N GLN A 4 7.40 23.63 -4.32
CA GLN A 4 6.00 23.21 -4.26
C GLN A 4 5.49 22.43 -5.49
N PRO A 5 5.88 22.74 -6.74
CA PRO A 5 5.34 22.04 -7.90
C PRO A 5 5.68 20.54 -7.89
N VAL A 6 6.94 20.21 -7.59
CA VAL A 6 7.43 18.82 -7.56
C VAL A 6 6.75 18.03 -6.45
N THR A 7 6.65 18.60 -5.26
CA THR A 7 5.99 17.96 -4.11
C THR A 7 4.51 17.70 -4.40
N PHE A 8 3.82 18.66 -5.02
CA PHE A 8 2.43 18.49 -5.46
C PHE A 8 2.26 17.33 -6.46
N PHE A 9 3.10 17.27 -7.50
CA PHE A 9 3.01 16.21 -8.51
C PHE A 9 3.27 14.82 -7.93
N VAL A 10 4.28 14.69 -7.07
CA VAL A 10 4.65 13.41 -6.45
C VAL A 10 3.54 12.91 -5.52
N ARG A 11 2.94 13.80 -4.71
CA ARG A 11 1.78 13.48 -3.89
C ARG A 11 0.57 13.09 -4.74
N ARG A 12 0.29 13.84 -5.81
CA ARG A 12 -0.82 13.56 -6.73
C ARG A 12 -0.68 12.18 -7.33
N LEU A 13 0.53 11.80 -7.74
CA LEU A 13 0.86 10.49 -8.31
C LEU A 13 0.67 9.35 -7.31
N TYR A 14 1.23 9.49 -6.10
CA TYR A 14 1.08 8.45 -5.07
C TYR A 14 -0.40 8.23 -4.72
N ARG A 15 -1.12 9.33 -4.49
CA ARG A 15 -2.56 9.31 -4.22
C ARG A 15 -3.35 8.69 -5.38
N SER A 16 -3.06 9.06 -6.62
CA SER A 16 -3.80 8.52 -7.78
C SER A 16 -3.62 7.01 -7.92
N ASN A 17 -2.43 6.48 -7.61
CA ASN A 17 -2.18 5.04 -7.65
C ASN A 17 -3.00 4.30 -6.59
N GLN A 18 -3.06 4.84 -5.37
CA GLN A 18 -3.88 4.29 -4.28
C GLN A 18 -5.38 4.33 -4.62
N GLU A 19 -5.87 5.45 -5.15
CA GLU A 19 -7.26 5.60 -5.61
C GLU A 19 -7.58 4.61 -6.76
N ALA A 20 -6.67 4.44 -7.71
CA ALA A 20 -6.84 3.49 -8.81
C ALA A 20 -6.85 2.03 -8.33
N MET A 21 -5.99 1.66 -7.37
CA MET A 21 -6.00 0.30 -6.78
C MET A 21 -7.31 0.00 -6.05
N LEU A 22 -7.82 0.96 -5.27
CA LEU A 22 -9.12 0.79 -4.60
C LEU A 22 -10.26 0.68 -5.61
N SER A 23 -10.26 1.54 -6.62
CA SER A 23 -11.29 1.52 -7.66
C SER A 23 -11.26 0.25 -8.49
N SER A 24 -10.07 -0.33 -8.74
CA SER A 24 -9.96 -1.50 -9.61
C SER A 24 -10.51 -2.78 -8.99
N VAL A 25 -10.63 -2.81 -7.66
CA VAL A 25 -11.08 -3.99 -6.89
C VAL A 25 -12.45 -3.80 -6.25
N ALA A 26 -13.10 -2.65 -6.48
CA ALA A 26 -14.37 -2.29 -5.84
C ALA A 26 -15.50 -3.29 -6.09
N ASP A 27 -15.52 -3.91 -7.28
CA ASP A 27 -16.55 -4.87 -7.70
C ASP A 27 -16.03 -6.32 -7.80
N VAL A 28 -14.87 -6.62 -7.23
CA VAL A 28 -14.28 -7.97 -7.26
C VAL A 28 -14.76 -8.78 -6.06
N ASP A 29 -15.32 -9.97 -6.31
CA ASP A 29 -15.78 -10.87 -5.25
C ASP A 29 -14.64 -11.52 -4.43
N ASP A 30 -14.98 -12.01 -3.24
CA ASP A 30 -14.01 -12.61 -2.30
C ASP A 30 -13.29 -13.84 -2.87
N GLU A 31 -13.97 -14.66 -3.68
CA GLU A 31 -13.36 -15.82 -4.34
C GLU A 31 -12.24 -15.37 -5.27
N SER A 32 -12.51 -14.38 -6.11
CA SER A 32 -11.58 -13.84 -7.08
C SER A 32 -10.48 -12.99 -6.44
N LEU A 33 -10.78 -12.33 -5.32
CA LEU A 33 -9.79 -11.62 -4.51
C LEU A 33 -8.73 -12.59 -3.95
N ARG A 34 -9.15 -13.78 -3.51
CA ARG A 34 -8.27 -14.81 -2.94
C ARG A 34 -7.63 -15.70 -3.99
N TRP A 35 -8.24 -15.80 -5.17
CA TRP A 35 -7.72 -16.62 -6.27
C TRP A 35 -6.31 -16.20 -6.68
N ARG A 36 -5.47 -17.21 -6.96
CA ARG A 36 -4.11 -17.03 -7.47
C ARG A 36 -3.68 -18.21 -8.35
N PRO A 37 -2.91 -17.96 -9.43
CA PRO A 37 -2.04 -18.97 -10.03
C PRO A 37 -0.97 -19.46 -9.05
N ALA A 38 -0.46 -20.68 -9.27
CA ALA A 38 0.43 -21.41 -8.34
C ALA A 38 1.76 -20.72 -7.96
N ARG A 39 2.13 -19.61 -8.60
CA ARG A 39 3.40 -18.89 -8.38
C ARG A 39 3.26 -17.38 -8.34
N THR A 40 2.06 -16.91 -8.03
CA THR A 40 1.74 -15.48 -7.96
C THR A 40 0.94 -15.18 -6.72
N ASN A 41 1.07 -13.96 -6.22
CA ASN A 41 0.23 -13.45 -5.14
C ASN A 41 -1.21 -13.22 -5.62
N SER A 42 -2.19 -13.38 -4.72
CA SER A 42 -3.60 -13.06 -4.98
C SER A 42 -3.84 -11.54 -5.05
N ILE A 43 -4.99 -11.12 -5.57
CA ILE A 43 -5.37 -9.69 -5.58
C ILE A 43 -5.43 -9.16 -4.13
N ALA A 44 -6.02 -9.94 -3.22
CA ALA A 44 -6.11 -9.60 -1.80
C ALA A 44 -4.72 -9.38 -1.17
N PHE A 45 -3.75 -10.24 -1.46
CA PHE A 45 -2.39 -10.05 -0.95
C PHE A 45 -1.74 -8.79 -1.51
N ASN A 46 -1.87 -8.52 -2.82
CA ASN A 46 -1.29 -7.33 -3.42
C ASN A 46 -1.87 -6.04 -2.80
N LEU A 47 -3.18 -6.01 -2.53
CA LEU A 47 -3.83 -4.89 -1.84
C LEU A 47 -3.33 -4.74 -0.40
N TRP A 48 -3.30 -5.84 0.36
CA TRP A 48 -2.82 -5.83 1.74
C TRP A 48 -1.35 -5.40 1.82
N HIS A 49 -0.51 -5.87 0.90
CA HIS A 49 0.91 -5.51 0.81
C HIS A 49 1.10 -4.00 0.57
N CYS A 50 0.37 -3.44 -0.40
CA CYS A 50 0.36 -1.99 -0.64
C CYS A 50 -0.14 -1.20 0.57
N ALA A 51 -1.14 -1.72 1.29
CA ALA A 51 -1.66 -1.10 2.51
C ALA A 51 -0.62 -1.05 3.63
N ARG A 52 0.12 -2.15 3.84
CA ARG A 52 1.20 -2.24 4.83
C ARG A 52 2.32 -1.26 4.52
N TRP A 53 2.76 -1.18 3.27
CA TRP A 53 3.74 -0.18 2.87
C TRP A 53 3.22 1.25 3.04
N ALA A 54 1.96 1.54 2.68
CA ALA A 54 1.39 2.87 2.91
C ALA A 54 1.36 3.26 4.39
N ASP A 55 1.02 2.32 5.27
CA ASP A 55 1.00 2.49 6.72
C ASP A 55 2.41 2.73 7.30
N GLN A 56 3.38 1.93 6.86
CA GLN A 56 4.78 2.13 7.22
C GLN A 56 5.35 3.46 6.73
N LEU A 57 5.12 3.82 5.47
CA LEU A 57 5.57 5.10 4.91
C LEU A 57 5.04 6.25 5.75
N ALA A 58 3.78 6.19 6.17
CA ALA A 58 3.19 7.21 6.99
C ALA A 58 3.86 7.34 8.37
N SER A 59 4.18 6.22 9.01
CA SER A 59 4.93 6.21 10.28
C SER A 59 6.31 6.84 10.08
N ILE A 60 7.03 6.45 9.03
CA ILE A 60 8.36 6.99 8.70
C ILE A 60 8.29 8.50 8.43
N LEU A 61 7.31 8.96 7.64
CA LEU A 61 7.18 10.38 7.29
C LEU A 61 6.87 11.26 8.51
N GLY A 62 6.12 10.76 9.48
CA GLY A 62 5.87 11.46 10.74
C GLY A 62 7.13 11.70 11.56
N GLU A 63 8.19 10.91 11.35
CA GLU A 63 9.44 10.98 12.12
C GLU A 63 10.65 11.38 11.27
N ALA A 64 10.49 11.49 9.95
CA ALA A 64 11.59 11.72 9.03
C ALA A 64 12.37 13.01 9.32
N THR A 65 11.70 14.05 9.82
CA THR A 65 12.31 15.35 10.11
C THR A 65 11.64 16.03 11.30
N ALA A 66 12.34 16.95 11.98
CA ALA A 66 11.78 17.68 13.12
C ALA A 66 10.55 18.53 12.73
N GLN A 67 10.53 19.07 11.51
CA GLN A 67 9.41 19.84 10.99
C GLN A 67 8.19 18.94 10.73
N LEU A 68 8.39 17.74 10.17
CA LEU A 68 7.29 16.79 9.96
C LEU A 68 6.79 16.22 11.29
N SER A 69 7.70 15.90 12.21
CA SER A 69 7.34 15.41 13.54
C SER A 69 6.56 16.43 14.36
N SER A 70 6.96 17.70 14.35
CA SER A 70 6.19 18.77 15.00
C SER A 70 4.83 19.02 14.35
N ARG A 71 4.68 18.75 13.04
CA ARG A 71 3.45 18.99 12.29
C ARG A 71 2.43 17.86 12.39
N PHE A 72 2.86 16.60 12.36
CA PHE A 72 1.95 15.44 12.34
C PHE A 72 1.93 14.65 13.64
N GLY A 73 2.95 14.84 14.49
CA GLY A 73 3.27 13.98 15.61
C GLY A 73 3.91 12.66 15.16
N SER A 74 4.61 12.01 16.09
CA SER A 74 4.92 10.58 15.93
C SER A 74 3.59 9.83 15.84
N ARG A 75 3.48 8.99 14.81
CA ARG A 75 2.30 8.16 14.59
C ARG A 75 2.79 6.75 14.28
N PRO A 76 2.60 5.79 15.20
CA PRO A 76 2.94 4.41 14.92
C PRO A 76 2.07 3.88 13.78
N GLU A 77 2.59 2.90 13.05
CA GLU A 77 1.83 2.13 12.07
C GLU A 77 0.51 1.64 12.68
N ILE A 78 -0.61 1.84 11.97
CA ILE A 78 -1.94 1.34 12.36
C ILE A 78 -1.87 -0.16 12.64
N TRP A 79 -1.07 -0.88 11.85
CA TRP A 79 -0.76 -2.29 12.03
C TRP A 79 -0.38 -2.67 13.46
N HIS A 80 0.57 -1.92 14.05
CA HIS A 80 1.04 -2.15 15.40
C HIS A 80 0.11 -1.52 16.44
N ALA A 81 -0.34 -0.29 16.20
CA ALA A 81 -1.20 0.45 17.12
C ALA A 81 -2.52 -0.28 17.41
N GLU A 82 -3.09 -0.93 16.38
CA GLU A 82 -4.32 -1.70 16.51
C GLU A 82 -4.09 -3.21 16.73
N ARG A 83 -2.83 -3.67 16.84
CA ARG A 83 -2.47 -5.09 17.02
C ARG A 83 -3.11 -6.00 15.96
N LEU A 84 -3.10 -5.55 14.70
CA LEU A 84 -3.85 -6.19 13.61
C LEU A 84 -3.40 -7.65 13.37
N ALA A 85 -2.10 -7.93 13.43
CA ALA A 85 -1.55 -9.28 13.29
C ALA A 85 -2.22 -10.26 14.28
N GLU A 86 -2.25 -9.90 15.57
CA GLU A 86 -2.83 -10.74 16.63
C GLU A 86 -4.34 -10.90 16.48
N ARG A 87 -5.06 -9.80 16.20
CA ARG A 87 -6.51 -9.85 15.99
C ARG A 87 -6.90 -10.74 14.82
N TRP A 88 -6.01 -10.87 13.85
CA TRP A 88 -6.21 -11.72 12.67
C TRP A 88 -5.56 -13.11 12.81
N GLY A 89 -4.91 -13.41 13.93
CA GLY A 89 -4.33 -14.72 14.21
C GLY A 89 -3.02 -15.01 13.46
N PHE A 90 -2.29 -13.98 13.00
CA PHE A 90 -1.04 -14.16 12.29
C PHE A 90 0.18 -13.95 13.20
N PRO A 91 1.11 -14.91 13.29
CA PRO A 91 2.36 -14.74 14.04
C PRO A 91 3.31 -13.80 13.28
N SER A 92 3.86 -12.81 13.97
CA SER A 92 4.71 -11.73 13.41
C SER A 92 5.95 -12.25 12.68
N GLU A 93 6.59 -13.31 13.19
CA GLU A 93 7.73 -13.97 12.58
C GLU A 93 7.47 -14.54 11.17
N ARG A 94 6.20 -14.67 10.77
CA ARG A 94 5.82 -15.19 9.45
C ARG A 94 5.31 -14.12 8.48
N LEU A 95 5.35 -12.83 8.86
CA LEU A 95 4.83 -11.73 8.04
C LEU A 95 5.89 -11.09 7.12
N GLY A 96 7.09 -11.65 7.04
CA GLY A 96 8.16 -11.11 6.19
C GLY A 96 8.80 -9.82 6.74
N HIS A 97 9.66 -9.18 5.94
CA HIS A 97 10.41 -8.00 6.35
C HIS A 97 9.47 -6.88 6.79
N VAL A 98 9.73 -6.34 7.99
CA VAL A 98 8.94 -5.28 8.64
C VAL A 98 7.42 -5.54 8.62
N GLU A 99 7.03 -6.82 8.66
CA GLU A 99 5.63 -7.27 8.66
C GLU A 99 4.81 -6.74 7.46
N THR A 100 5.47 -6.55 6.31
CA THR A 100 4.82 -6.10 5.06
C THR A 100 4.48 -7.25 4.13
N GLY A 101 4.89 -8.47 4.40
CA GLY A 101 4.79 -9.62 3.49
C GLY A 101 5.99 -9.79 2.56
N MET A 102 6.98 -8.90 2.60
CA MET A 102 8.19 -9.04 1.80
C MET A 102 8.99 -10.28 2.24
N GLY A 103 9.12 -11.27 1.35
CA GLY A 103 9.77 -12.56 1.66
C GLY A 103 8.87 -13.54 2.42
N MET A 104 7.57 -13.27 2.52
CA MET A 104 6.59 -14.17 3.14
C MET A 104 6.30 -15.38 2.25
N ASP A 105 5.99 -16.50 2.90
CA ASP A 105 5.54 -17.73 2.25
C ASP A 105 4.22 -17.51 1.48
N GLU A 106 4.14 -18.04 0.26
CA GLU A 106 3.04 -17.78 -0.68
C GLU A 106 1.70 -18.37 -0.22
N ASP A 107 1.70 -19.49 0.50
CA ASP A 107 0.47 -20.13 0.98
C ASP A 107 -0.09 -19.43 2.22
N LEU A 108 0.79 -18.86 3.05
CA LEU A 108 0.37 -18.00 4.15
C LEU A 108 -0.12 -16.63 3.66
N SER A 109 0.49 -16.09 2.61
CA SER A 109 0.13 -14.81 2.00
C SER A 109 -1.34 -14.77 1.54
N ALA A 110 -1.84 -15.90 1.02
CA ALA A 110 -3.20 -16.06 0.51
C ALA A 110 -4.30 -16.02 1.59
N GLN A 111 -3.93 -16.12 2.86
CA GLN A 111 -4.89 -16.22 3.97
C GLN A 111 -5.22 -14.85 4.59
N LEU A 112 -4.48 -13.79 4.24
CA LEU A 112 -4.63 -12.46 4.82
C LEU A 112 -5.98 -11.82 4.45
N PRO A 113 -6.69 -11.19 5.42
CA PRO A 113 -7.90 -10.42 5.12
C PRO A 113 -7.56 -9.06 4.49
N LEU A 114 -8.52 -8.49 3.77
CA LEU A 114 -8.37 -7.18 3.12
C LEU A 114 -8.24 -6.05 4.17
N LEU A 115 -7.26 -5.18 3.96
CA LEU A 115 -7.12 -3.92 4.71
C LEU A 115 -7.73 -2.77 3.87
N ASP A 116 -8.61 -1.95 4.45
CA ASP A 116 -9.17 -0.78 3.77
C ASP A 116 -8.12 0.34 3.65
N LEU A 117 -7.61 0.57 2.45
CA LEU A 117 -6.62 1.62 2.17
C LEU A 117 -7.12 3.03 2.52
N ARG A 118 -8.44 3.26 2.59
CA ARG A 118 -9.03 4.56 2.98
C ARG A 118 -8.78 4.90 4.45
N ARG A 119 -8.34 3.94 5.27
CA ARG A 119 -7.98 4.15 6.68
C ARG A 119 -6.54 4.69 6.86
N ALA A 120 -5.69 4.69 5.83
CA ALA A 120 -4.36 5.30 5.87
C ALA A 120 -4.44 6.82 5.57
N THR A 121 -4.52 7.65 6.61
CA THR A 121 -4.88 9.08 6.51
C THR A 121 -3.72 10.05 6.24
N TRP A 122 -3.25 10.29 5.00
CA TRP A 122 -2.09 11.21 4.79
C TRP A 122 -2.13 12.05 3.52
N LEU A 123 -2.64 13.28 3.65
CA LEU A 123 -2.72 14.27 2.57
C LEU A 123 -2.28 15.68 2.97
N LYS A 124 -1.43 15.87 3.98
CA LYS A 124 -1.17 17.24 4.46
C LYS A 124 0.27 17.58 4.87
N SER A 125 1.33 17.16 4.16
CA SER A 125 2.67 17.74 4.35
C SER A 125 3.29 18.26 3.07
N GLU A 126 3.74 19.52 3.11
CA GLU A 126 4.79 20.05 2.24
C GLU A 126 6.01 20.34 3.13
N GLU A 127 7.19 20.19 2.51
CA GLU A 127 8.56 20.36 3.02
C GLU A 127 9.20 19.16 3.74
N GLU A 128 9.91 18.32 2.97
CA GLU A 128 11.39 18.29 2.91
C GLU A 128 11.84 17.43 1.72
N ILE A 129 12.30 18.07 0.64
CA ILE A 129 12.13 17.60 -0.74
C ILE A 129 13.12 16.53 -1.23
N GLY A 130 14.25 16.26 -0.56
CA GLY A 130 15.24 15.32 -1.12
C GLY A 130 14.94 13.84 -0.82
N GLN A 131 14.94 13.49 0.46
CA GLN A 131 14.87 12.11 0.93
C GLN A 131 13.43 11.59 0.99
N VAL A 132 12.49 12.45 1.42
CA VAL A 132 11.06 12.15 1.46
C VAL A 132 10.48 11.97 0.05
N LEU A 133 10.89 12.77 -0.94
CA LEU A 133 10.45 12.55 -2.33
C LEU A 133 10.99 11.24 -2.90
N GLY A 134 12.24 10.88 -2.60
CA GLY A 134 12.81 9.59 -3.02
C GLY A 134 12.01 8.41 -2.48
N TRP A 135 11.57 8.48 -1.22
CA TRP A 135 10.69 7.47 -0.63
C TRP A 135 9.31 7.47 -1.28
N ILE A 136 8.63 8.62 -1.41
CA ILE A 136 7.29 8.66 -2.04
C ILE A 136 7.32 8.15 -3.49
N LEU A 137 8.35 8.50 -4.27
CA LEU A 137 8.51 8.01 -5.65
C LEU A 137 8.76 6.50 -5.70
N THR A 138 9.55 5.97 -4.76
CA THR A 138 9.78 4.52 -4.65
C THR A 138 8.48 3.79 -4.37
N TYR A 139 7.68 4.30 -3.44
CA TYR A 139 6.39 3.72 -3.07
C TYR A 139 5.34 3.89 -4.16
N ALA A 140 5.32 5.03 -4.87
CA ALA A 140 4.44 5.22 -6.02
C ALA A 140 4.75 4.24 -7.15
N ARG A 141 6.04 3.99 -7.44
CA ARG A 141 6.46 2.98 -8.43
C ARG A 141 6.09 1.57 -7.97
N HIS A 142 6.29 1.28 -6.68
CA HIS A 142 5.87 0.02 -6.06
C HIS A 142 4.37 -0.23 -6.27
N ASP A 143 3.52 0.72 -5.93
CA ASP A 143 2.06 0.61 -6.07
C ASP A 143 1.63 0.48 -7.53
N ALA A 144 2.25 1.23 -8.44
CA ALA A 144 1.96 1.11 -9.87
C ALA A 144 2.27 -0.31 -10.41
N ARG A 145 3.33 -0.96 -9.91
CA ARG A 145 3.65 -2.35 -10.25
C ARG A 145 2.57 -3.30 -9.74
N HIS A 146 2.12 -3.14 -8.50
CA HIS A 146 1.07 -3.98 -7.92
C HIS A 146 -0.28 -3.75 -8.58
N LEU A 147 -0.62 -2.51 -8.96
CA LEU A 147 -1.78 -2.20 -9.78
C LEU A 147 -1.74 -2.97 -11.11
N GLY A 148 -0.59 -2.98 -11.80
CA GLY A 148 -0.42 -3.77 -13.02
C GLY A 148 -0.63 -5.28 -12.80
N MET A 149 -0.14 -5.82 -11.67
CA MET A 149 -0.36 -7.23 -11.31
C MET A 149 -1.84 -7.52 -11.03
N ILE A 150 -2.54 -6.62 -10.32
CA ILE A 150 -3.98 -6.74 -10.04
C ILE A 150 -4.78 -6.73 -11.35
N GLU A 151 -4.49 -5.81 -12.27
CA GLU A 151 -5.15 -5.74 -13.58
C GLU A 151 -4.89 -7.00 -14.43
N ALA A 152 -3.69 -7.55 -14.40
CA ALA A 152 -3.37 -8.81 -15.09
C ALA A 152 -4.13 -10.01 -14.49
N LEU A 153 -4.24 -10.10 -13.17
CA LEU A 153 -4.98 -11.16 -12.48
C LEU A 153 -6.49 -11.06 -12.73
N LYS A 154 -7.03 -9.83 -12.77
CA LYS A 154 -8.42 -9.57 -13.20
C LYS A 154 -8.65 -10.08 -14.62
N GLY A 155 -7.76 -9.73 -15.56
CA GLY A 155 -7.85 -10.19 -16.94
C GLY A 155 -7.80 -11.72 -17.08
N ALA A 156 -6.95 -12.39 -16.29
CA ALA A 156 -6.86 -13.86 -16.26
C ALA A 156 -8.16 -14.53 -15.78
N ARG A 157 -9.02 -13.80 -15.07
CA ARG A 157 -10.36 -14.22 -14.61
C ARG A 157 -11.49 -13.75 -15.54
N GLY A 158 -11.17 -13.20 -16.71
CA GLY A 158 -12.16 -12.67 -17.65
C GLY A 158 -12.81 -11.35 -17.21
N MET A 159 -12.26 -10.70 -16.18
CA MET A 159 -12.77 -9.42 -15.70
C MET A 159 -12.25 -8.26 -16.56
N ARG A 160 -13.00 -7.15 -16.56
CA ARG A 160 -12.67 -5.96 -17.34
C ARG A 160 -11.51 -5.18 -16.72
N GLY A 161 -10.57 -4.77 -17.57
CA GLY A 161 -9.47 -3.89 -17.19
C GLY A 161 -9.88 -2.42 -17.11
N THR A 162 -9.16 -1.64 -16.33
CA THR A 162 -9.45 -0.21 -16.09
C THR A 162 -9.01 0.72 -17.23
N ALA A 163 -8.13 0.24 -18.12
CA ALA A 163 -7.64 1.02 -19.28
C ALA A 163 -8.60 1.04 -20.48
N THR A 164 -9.59 0.15 -20.54
CA THR A 164 -10.57 0.04 -21.63
C THR A 164 -12.00 0.19 -21.10
N ALA A 165 -12.29 1.39 -20.59
CA ALA A 165 -13.65 1.83 -20.28
C ALA A 165 -14.43 2.18 -21.55
#